data_AF-A0A0Q4XC50-F1
#
_entry.id   AF-A0A0Q4XC50-F1
#
_cell.length_a   1.000
_cell.length_b   1.000
_cell.length_c   1.000
_cell.angle_alpha   90.00
_cell.angle_beta   90.00
_cell.angle_gamma   90.00
#
_symmetry.space_group_name_H-M   'P 1'
#
loop_
_entity.id
_entity.type
_entity.pdbx_description
1 polymer ?
#
loop_
_entity_poly.entity_id
_entity_poly.type
_entity_poly.pdbx_seq_one_letter_code
_entity_poly.pdbx_strand_id
1 'polypeptide(L)'
;MAADDGLGGLFQRLFQPSQPVAMQPAPAADAAAWPTQRQMNVRRAARALNTRPRPNMRYAALPKAEPLKIRVSDRQTPLDLSAGPAAAFMKDETLRPGDIVVLKEGVKVFTGNPDKRHAARDFEGVGRSAFVDRHTRALLSAMVMPVGAIPADEARRMAAKARKVLPTSVAPVQAETASMRVIMPWTVAASN
;
A
#
# COMPACT_ATOMS: atom_id res chain seq x y z
N MET A 1 26.23 -42.33 -25.63
CA MET A 1 24.84 -41.88 -25.50
C MET A 1 24.67 -41.49 -24.04
N ALA A 2 24.53 -40.19 -23.77
CA ALA A 2 24.50 -39.59 -22.43
C ALA A 2 23.20 -38.80 -22.25
N ALA A 3 22.78 -38.59 -20.99
CA ALA A 3 21.48 -38.09 -20.47
C ALA A 3 20.60 -39.26 -19.99
N ASP A 4 20.09 -39.34 -18.76
CA ASP A 4 19.56 -38.31 -17.83
C ASP A 4 19.69 -38.75 -16.35
N ASP A 5 20.67 -38.22 -15.61
CA ASP A 5 20.81 -38.45 -14.14
C ASP A 5 20.73 -37.14 -13.34
N GLY A 6 20.03 -36.12 -13.85
CA GLY A 6 20.07 -34.77 -13.28
C GLY A 6 18.92 -34.39 -12.34
N LEU A 7 17.71 -34.90 -12.57
CA LEU A 7 16.49 -34.37 -11.93
C LEU A 7 15.56 -35.43 -11.30
N GLY A 8 15.61 -36.68 -11.75
CA GLY A 8 14.73 -37.75 -11.21
C GLY A 8 15.06 -38.15 -9.77
N GLY A 9 16.35 -38.23 -9.42
CA GLY A 9 16.79 -38.66 -8.09
C GLY A 9 16.54 -37.63 -6.98
N LEU A 10 16.53 -36.33 -7.32
CA LEU A 10 16.29 -35.26 -6.34
C LEU A 10 14.82 -35.20 -5.93
N PHE A 11 13.91 -35.33 -6.90
CA PHE A 11 12.47 -35.30 -6.63
C PHE A 11 12.06 -36.48 -5.74
N GLN A 12 12.64 -37.67 -5.97
CA GLN A 12 12.36 -38.85 -5.16
C GLN A 12 12.84 -38.70 -3.71
N ARG A 13 13.90 -37.93 -3.45
CA ARG A 13 14.41 -37.66 -2.11
C ARG A 13 13.61 -36.59 -1.35
N LEU A 14 12.96 -35.68 -2.06
CA LEU A 14 12.14 -34.60 -1.49
C LEU A 14 10.73 -35.04 -1.11
N PHE A 15 10.16 -36.00 -1.86
CA PHE A 15 8.79 -36.46 -1.67
C PHE A 15 8.69 -37.87 -1.09
N GLN A 16 9.80 -38.45 -0.62
CA GLN A 16 9.76 -39.70 0.15
C GLN A 16 9.22 -39.43 1.57
N PRO A 17 8.24 -40.23 2.05
CA PRO A 17 7.78 -40.12 3.43
C PRO A 17 8.94 -40.47 4.37
N SER A 18 9.30 -39.53 5.24
CA SER A 18 10.38 -39.67 6.22
C SER A 18 10.16 -40.90 7.09
N GLN A 19 11.06 -41.88 7.00
CA GLN A 19 11.13 -42.98 7.96
C GLN A 19 11.36 -42.41 9.37
N PRO A 20 10.61 -42.83 10.39
CA PRO A 20 10.85 -42.40 11.77
C PRO A 20 12.21 -42.94 12.22
N VAL A 21 13.16 -42.05 12.48
CA VAL A 21 14.45 -42.37 13.09
C VAL A 21 14.16 -42.91 14.49
N ALA A 22 14.49 -44.18 14.72
CA ALA A 22 14.43 -44.79 16.05
C ALA A 22 15.36 -44.02 16.99
N MET A 23 14.78 -43.42 18.02
CA MET A 23 15.47 -42.62 19.01
C MET A 23 16.20 -43.56 19.98
N GLN A 24 17.51 -43.68 19.82
CA GLN A 24 18.36 -44.44 20.73
C GLN A 24 18.54 -43.65 22.05
N PRO A 25 18.38 -44.26 23.24
CA PRO A 25 18.49 -43.53 24.49
C PRO A 25 19.94 -43.09 24.74
N ALA A 26 20.11 -41.80 25.06
CA ALA A 26 21.39 -41.20 25.42
C ALA A 26 21.84 -41.66 26.83
N PRO A 27 23.13 -41.92 27.07
CA PRO A 27 23.62 -42.22 28.41
C PRO A 27 23.50 -40.99 29.33
N ALA A 28 23.08 -41.23 30.57
CA ALA A 28 22.98 -40.21 31.60
C ALA A 28 24.36 -39.59 31.90
N ALA A 29 24.44 -38.26 31.90
CA ALA A 29 25.67 -37.53 32.19
C ALA A 29 25.85 -37.38 33.71
N ASP A 30 26.93 -37.94 34.24
CA ASP A 30 27.38 -37.73 35.62
C ASP A 30 27.71 -36.24 35.84
N ALA A 31 26.97 -35.62 36.76
CA ALA A 31 27.09 -34.22 37.11
C ALA A 31 28.22 -33.97 38.13
N ALA A 32 29.49 -34.20 37.75
CA ALA A 32 30.65 -33.71 38.53
C ALA A 32 32.01 -33.74 37.79
N ALA A 33 32.03 -33.75 36.46
CA ALA A 33 33.31 -33.73 35.72
C ALA A 33 33.74 -32.29 35.38
N TRP A 34 34.94 -31.88 35.81
CA TRP A 34 35.58 -30.67 35.29
C TRP A 34 35.65 -30.74 33.76
N PRO A 35 35.30 -29.66 33.04
CA PRO A 35 35.18 -29.73 31.59
C PRO A 35 36.53 -30.09 30.98
N THR A 36 36.56 -31.19 30.22
CA THR A 36 37.76 -31.61 29.51
C THR A 36 38.22 -30.49 28.57
N GLN A 37 39.54 -30.39 28.33
CA GLN A 37 40.14 -29.36 27.45
C GLN A 37 39.43 -29.26 26.07
N ARG A 38 38.94 -30.39 25.54
CA ARG A 38 38.08 -30.43 24.34
C ARG A 38 36.78 -29.65 24.49
N GLN A 39 36.06 -29.80 25.60
CA GLN A 39 34.81 -29.09 25.86
C GLN A 39 35.05 -27.60 26.07
N MET A 40 36.15 -27.20 26.71
CA MET A 40 36.53 -25.79 26.82
C MET A 40 36.86 -25.17 25.45
N ASN A 41 37.56 -25.90 24.59
CA ASN A 41 37.89 -25.44 23.23
C ASN A 41 36.64 -25.28 22.37
N VAL A 42 35.69 -26.22 22.46
CA VAL A 42 34.39 -26.12 21.77
C VAL A 42 33.60 -24.90 22.28
N ARG A 43 33.58 -24.67 23.60
CA ARG A 43 32.92 -23.48 24.18
C ARG A 43 33.60 -22.17 23.75
N ARG A 44 34.93 -22.13 23.63
CA ARG A 44 35.66 -20.95 23.11
C ARG A 44 35.39 -20.74 21.62
N ALA A 45 35.40 -21.79 20.81
CA ALA A 45 35.07 -21.71 19.39
C ALA A 45 33.62 -21.25 19.16
N ALA A 46 32.67 -21.74 19.96
CA ALA A 46 31.27 -21.30 19.94
C ALA A 46 31.11 -19.82 20.32
N ARG A 47 31.89 -19.33 21.30
CA ARG A 47 31.91 -17.90 21.66
C ARG A 47 32.54 -17.04 20.57
N ALA A 48 33.60 -17.52 19.91
CA ALA A 48 34.22 -16.82 18.78
C ALA A 48 33.27 -16.70 17.58
N LEU A 49 32.49 -17.74 17.29
CA LEU A 49 31.45 -17.72 16.24
C LEU A 49 30.28 -16.77 16.56
N ASN A 50 29.92 -16.62 17.84
CA ASN A 50 28.89 -15.67 18.28
C ASN A 50 29.37 -14.22 18.35
N THR A 51 30.68 -13.97 18.23
CA THR A 51 31.23 -12.62 18.19
C THR A 51 31.36 -12.16 16.74
N ARG A 52 30.25 -12.19 15.99
CA ARG A 52 30.24 -11.64 14.63
C ARG A 52 30.49 -10.13 14.70
N PRO A 53 31.51 -9.60 14.01
CA PRO A 53 31.73 -8.16 13.96
C PRO A 53 30.53 -7.51 13.29
N ARG A 54 29.75 -6.75 14.06
CA ARG A 54 28.62 -5.98 13.51
C ARG A 54 29.23 -4.80 12.75
N PRO A 55 28.94 -4.63 11.45
CA PRO A 55 29.46 -3.50 10.70
C PRO A 55 28.99 -2.21 11.36
N ASN A 56 29.94 -1.33 11.71
CA ASN A 56 29.66 -0.03 12.28
C ASN A 56 29.13 0.88 11.16
N MET A 57 27.82 0.82 10.91
CA MET A 57 27.15 1.65 9.92
C MET A 57 27.00 3.06 10.47
N ARG A 58 27.92 3.94 10.07
CA ARG A 58 27.79 5.38 10.27
C ARG A 58 26.89 5.93 9.17
N TYR A 59 25.62 6.17 9.49
CA TYR A 59 24.71 6.88 8.61
C TYR A 59 25.27 8.30 8.39
N ALA A 60 25.61 8.63 7.15
CA ALA A 60 25.83 10.02 6.78
C ALA A 60 24.50 10.75 7.01
N ALA A 61 24.50 11.71 7.94
CA ALA A 61 23.31 12.52 8.18
C ALA A 61 22.92 13.21 6.87
N LEU A 62 21.65 13.07 6.48
CA LEU A 62 21.11 13.77 5.34
C LEU A 62 21.34 15.28 5.57
N PRO A 63 21.92 16.02 4.62
CA PRO A 63 22.13 17.45 4.78
C PRO A 63 20.78 18.13 5.08
N LYS A 64 20.80 19.09 6.03
CA LYS A 64 19.61 19.84 6.40
C LYS A 64 19.08 20.54 5.15
N ALA A 65 17.82 20.29 4.81
CA ALA A 65 17.18 20.90 3.66
C ALA A 65 17.22 22.42 3.81
N GLU A 66 17.88 23.09 2.87
CA GLU A 66 17.85 24.55 2.82
C GLU A 66 16.41 25.01 2.57
N PRO A 67 15.95 26.08 3.25
CA PRO A 67 14.61 26.57 3.05
C PRO A 67 14.44 27.03 1.60
N LEU A 68 13.53 26.37 0.89
CA LEU A 68 13.15 26.75 -0.46
C LEU A 68 12.70 28.21 -0.45
N LYS A 69 13.43 29.06 -1.17
CA LYS A 69 13.05 30.46 -1.38
C LYS A 69 11.89 30.49 -2.37
N ILE A 70 10.68 30.20 -1.87
CA ILE A 70 9.44 30.31 -2.65
C ILE A 70 9.24 31.81 -2.90
N ARG A 71 9.52 32.24 -4.13
CA ARG A 71 9.17 33.58 -4.59
C ARG A 71 7.67 33.56 -4.86
N VAL A 72 6.90 33.98 -3.85
CA VAL A 72 5.48 34.29 -4.02
C VAL A 72 5.42 35.43 -5.04
N SER A 73 5.04 35.11 -6.28
CA SER A 73 4.93 36.13 -7.33
C SER A 73 3.85 37.13 -6.95
N ASP A 74 3.95 38.39 -7.38
CA ASP A 74 2.98 39.46 -7.09
C ASP A 74 1.51 39.10 -7.41
N ARG A 75 1.28 38.10 -8.28
CA ARG A 75 -0.05 37.58 -8.62
C ARG A 75 -0.68 36.66 -7.56
N GLN A 76 0.09 36.20 -6.57
CA GLN A 76 -0.39 35.27 -5.54
C GLN A 76 -1.02 36.06 -4.38
N THR A 77 -2.22 36.57 -4.61
CA THR A 77 -3.07 37.14 -3.57
C THR A 77 -3.94 36.06 -2.93
N PRO A 78 -4.25 36.14 -1.63
CA PRO A 78 -5.23 35.25 -1.00
C PRO A 78 -6.57 35.32 -1.75
N LEU A 79 -7.15 34.16 -2.03
CA LEU A 79 -8.36 34.07 -2.82
C LEU A 79 -9.56 34.62 -2.00
N ASP A 80 -10.27 35.61 -2.54
CA ASP A 80 -11.48 36.14 -1.90
C ASP A 80 -12.67 35.19 -2.12
N LEU A 81 -13.08 34.53 -1.04
CA LEU A 81 -14.16 33.54 -1.03
C LEU A 81 -15.53 34.13 -0.67
N SER A 82 -15.65 35.45 -0.49
CA SER A 82 -16.89 36.11 -0.04
C SER A 82 -18.11 35.83 -0.93
N ALA A 83 -17.91 35.76 -2.25
CA ALA A 83 -18.94 35.44 -3.24
C ALA A 83 -19.11 33.93 -3.49
N GLY A 84 -18.42 33.09 -2.72
CA GLY A 84 -18.37 31.64 -2.87
C GLY A 84 -17.17 31.16 -3.72
N PRO A 85 -16.76 29.89 -3.55
CA PRO A 85 -15.52 29.36 -4.13
C PRO A 85 -15.54 29.36 -5.66
N ALA A 86 -16.67 29.07 -6.29
CA ALA A 86 -16.77 29.09 -7.75
C ALA A 86 -16.57 30.49 -8.33
N ALA A 87 -17.11 31.53 -7.68
CA ALA A 87 -16.94 32.91 -8.10
C ALA A 87 -15.51 33.41 -7.85
N ALA A 88 -14.84 32.86 -6.84
CA ALA A 88 -13.46 33.18 -6.52
C ALA A 88 -12.51 32.72 -7.65
N PHE A 89 -12.68 31.51 -8.17
CA PHE A 89 -11.89 31.02 -9.31
C PHE A 89 -12.09 31.81 -10.61
N MET A 90 -13.23 32.47 -10.81
CA MET A 90 -13.44 33.32 -11.99
C MET A 90 -12.58 34.60 -11.97
N LYS A 91 -12.10 34.99 -10.78
CA LYS A 91 -11.27 36.17 -10.56
C LYS A 91 -9.82 35.82 -10.28
N ASP A 92 -9.47 34.53 -10.25
CA ASP A 92 -8.14 34.07 -9.91
C ASP A 92 -7.17 34.24 -11.08
N GLU A 93 -6.38 35.31 -11.06
CA GLU A 93 -5.38 35.62 -12.09
C GLU A 93 -4.20 34.64 -12.13
N THR A 94 -4.11 33.71 -11.17
CA THR A 94 -3.04 32.70 -11.13
C THR A 94 -3.34 31.47 -11.97
N LEU A 95 -4.59 31.27 -12.39
CA LEU A 95 -5.01 30.10 -13.15
C LEU A 95 -4.36 30.06 -14.54
N ARG A 96 -3.82 28.89 -14.87
CA ARG A 96 -3.17 28.61 -16.16
C ARG A 96 -3.90 27.52 -16.92
N PRO A 97 -3.92 27.59 -18.26
CA PRO A 97 -4.50 26.53 -19.08
C PRO A 97 -3.95 25.16 -18.68
N GLY A 98 -4.84 24.23 -18.37
CA GLY A 98 -4.50 22.89 -17.88
C GLY A 98 -4.66 22.70 -16.37
N ASP A 99 -4.81 23.78 -15.59
CA ASP A 99 -5.07 23.66 -14.15
C ASP A 99 -6.42 22.99 -13.88
N ILE A 100 -6.44 22.08 -12.90
CA ILE A 100 -7.62 21.32 -12.51
C ILE A 100 -8.29 21.99 -11.32
N VAL A 101 -9.56 22.35 -11.48
CA VAL A 101 -10.38 23.02 -10.47
C VAL A 101 -11.53 22.11 -10.07
N VAL A 102 -11.69 21.88 -8.77
CA VAL A 102 -12.80 21.10 -8.21
C VAL A 102 -13.91 22.06 -7.80
N LEU A 103 -15.01 22.04 -8.56
CA LEU A 103 -16.20 22.83 -8.29
C LEU A 103 -17.30 21.93 -7.73
N LYS A 104 -18.37 22.55 -7.22
CA LYS A 104 -19.57 21.83 -6.77
C LYS A 104 -20.19 20.94 -7.85
N GLU A 105 -20.11 21.38 -9.10
CA GLU A 105 -20.61 20.67 -10.28
C GLU A 105 -19.73 19.48 -10.69
N GLY A 106 -18.53 19.37 -10.13
CA GLY A 106 -17.55 18.35 -10.45
C GLY A 106 -16.20 18.94 -10.83
N VAL A 107 -15.31 18.06 -11.29
CA VAL A 107 -13.95 18.43 -11.68
C VAL A 107 -13.95 19.06 -13.06
N LYS A 108 -13.37 20.26 -13.16
CA LYS A 108 -13.19 20.99 -14.41
C LYS A 108 -11.71 21.33 -14.63
N VAL A 109 -11.37 21.62 -15.87
CA VAL A 109 -10.04 22.02 -16.32
C VAL A 109 -10.16 23.43 -16.88
N PHE A 110 -9.31 24.33 -16.44
CA PHE A 110 -9.27 25.68 -16.97
C PHE A 110 -8.59 25.67 -18.35
N THR A 111 -9.26 26.23 -19.36
CA THR A 111 -8.79 26.32 -20.75
C THR A 111 -8.79 27.77 -21.26
N GLY A 112 -9.18 28.72 -20.42
CA GLY A 112 -9.25 30.14 -20.75
C GLY A 112 -7.89 30.81 -20.89
N ASN A 113 -7.92 32.08 -21.29
CA ASN A 113 -6.70 32.89 -21.39
C ASN A 113 -6.30 33.42 -19.99
N PRO A 114 -5.05 33.24 -19.55
CA PRO A 114 -4.59 33.66 -18.22
C PRO A 114 -4.60 35.18 -18.01
N ASP A 115 -4.49 35.99 -19.07
CA ASP A 115 -4.40 37.45 -18.97
C ASP A 115 -5.76 38.16 -19.03
N LYS A 116 -6.86 37.40 -19.16
CA LYS A 116 -8.23 37.92 -19.24
C LYS A 116 -9.04 37.43 -18.05
N ARG A 117 -10.05 38.21 -17.63
CA ARG A 117 -11.04 37.74 -16.65
C ARG A 117 -11.67 36.43 -17.12
N HIS A 118 -11.68 35.45 -16.23
CA HIS A 118 -12.17 34.12 -16.52
C HIS A 118 -13.70 34.09 -16.45
N ALA A 119 -14.30 33.31 -17.33
CA ALA A 119 -15.73 33.05 -17.35
C ALA A 119 -16.02 31.57 -17.18
N ALA A 120 -17.25 31.22 -16.79
CA ALA A 120 -17.64 29.83 -16.57
C ALA A 120 -17.44 28.92 -17.80
N ARG A 121 -17.47 29.49 -19.01
CA ARG A 121 -17.20 28.79 -20.28
C ARG A 121 -15.74 28.37 -20.46
N ASP A 122 -14.83 29.00 -19.74
CA ASP A 122 -13.40 28.72 -19.77
C ASP A 122 -13.03 27.50 -18.90
N PHE A 123 -14.03 26.88 -18.27
CA PHE A 123 -13.87 25.69 -17.45
C PHE A 123 -14.55 24.51 -18.12
N GLU A 124 -13.75 23.63 -18.69
CA GLU A 124 -14.20 22.44 -19.39
C GLU A 124 -14.27 21.24 -18.44
N GLY A 125 -15.25 20.34 -18.60
CA GLY A 125 -15.25 19.10 -17.84
C GLY A 125 -14.04 18.21 -18.16
N VAL A 126 -13.45 17.58 -17.14
CA VAL A 126 -12.28 16.70 -17.27
C VAL A 126 -12.45 15.61 -18.32
N GLY A 127 -13.68 15.10 -18.52
CA GLY A 127 -13.97 14.07 -19.52
C GLY A 127 -13.70 14.49 -20.97
N ARG A 128 -13.83 15.77 -21.30
CA ARG A 128 -13.69 16.30 -22.67
C ARG A 128 -12.37 17.06 -22.91
N SER A 129 -11.75 17.57 -21.84
CA SER A 129 -10.53 18.37 -21.95
C SER A 129 -9.37 17.63 -22.62
N ALA A 130 -8.68 18.33 -23.51
CA ALA A 130 -7.46 17.85 -24.17
C ALA A 130 -6.21 17.91 -23.27
N PHE A 131 -6.25 18.69 -22.18
CA PHE A 131 -5.12 18.89 -21.28
C PHE A 131 -4.89 17.74 -20.29
N VAL A 132 -5.82 16.77 -20.22
CA VAL A 132 -5.78 15.69 -19.23
C VAL A 132 -5.80 14.33 -19.92
N ASP A 133 -4.81 13.50 -19.61
CA ASP A 133 -4.67 12.15 -20.13
C ASP A 133 -5.80 11.24 -19.63
N ARG A 134 -6.14 10.20 -20.43
CA ARG A 134 -7.21 9.26 -20.08
C ARG A 134 -7.02 8.63 -18.69
N HIS A 135 -5.79 8.28 -18.33
CA HIS A 135 -5.47 7.68 -17.03
C HIS A 135 -5.77 8.66 -15.89
N THR A 136 -5.31 9.90 -16.01
CA THR A 136 -5.53 10.96 -15.03
C THR A 136 -7.00 11.29 -14.88
N ARG A 137 -7.79 11.29 -15.97
CA ARG A 137 -9.26 11.45 -15.90
C ARG A 137 -9.92 10.36 -15.05
N ALA A 138 -9.50 9.11 -15.20
CA ALA A 138 -10.03 7.99 -14.42
C ALA A 138 -9.70 8.14 -12.93
N LEU A 139 -8.46 8.53 -12.62
CA LEU A 139 -7.99 8.76 -11.25
C LEU A 139 -8.72 9.94 -10.59
N LEU A 140 -8.88 11.08 -11.28
CA LEU A 140 -9.63 12.23 -10.78
C LEU A 140 -11.09 11.89 -10.51
N SER A 141 -11.70 11.08 -11.39
CA SER A 141 -13.06 10.60 -11.19
C SER A 141 -13.16 9.75 -9.92
N ALA A 142 -12.19 8.87 -9.67
CA ALA A 142 -12.15 8.03 -8.48
C ALA A 142 -11.89 8.83 -7.19
N MET A 143 -11.08 9.90 -7.22
CA MET A 143 -10.79 10.74 -6.06
C MET A 143 -11.97 11.60 -5.61
N VAL A 144 -12.79 12.05 -6.56
CA VAL A 144 -13.94 12.93 -6.28
C VAL A 144 -15.22 12.14 -6.05
N MET A 145 -15.20 10.82 -6.27
CA MET A 145 -16.31 9.95 -5.88
C MET A 145 -16.44 9.91 -4.35
N PRO A 146 -17.61 10.24 -3.79
CA PRO A 146 -17.84 10.12 -2.36
C PRO A 146 -17.72 8.64 -1.96
N VAL A 147 -16.97 8.39 -0.88
CA VAL A 147 -16.70 7.05 -0.36
C VAL A 147 -18.04 6.32 -0.14
N GLY A 148 -18.29 5.27 -0.92
CA GLY A 148 -19.51 4.45 -0.85
C GLY A 148 -20.54 4.63 -1.98
N ALA A 149 -20.38 5.60 -2.88
CA ALA A 149 -21.28 5.79 -4.01
C ALA A 149 -20.73 5.16 -5.30
N ILE A 150 -21.02 3.88 -5.52
CA ILE A 150 -20.92 3.33 -6.89
C ILE A 150 -22.07 3.96 -7.70
N PRO A 151 -21.81 4.67 -8.81
CA PRO A 151 -22.86 5.22 -9.65
C PRO A 151 -23.85 4.13 -10.06
N ALA A 152 -25.15 4.44 -10.09
CA ALA A 152 -26.18 3.45 -10.38
C ALA A 152 -25.93 2.67 -11.69
N ASP A 153 -25.35 3.32 -12.70
CA ASP A 153 -25.01 2.67 -13.97
C ASP A 153 -23.81 1.72 -13.86
N GLU A 154 -22.84 2.02 -13.01
CA GLU A 154 -21.71 1.14 -12.73
C GLU A 154 -22.16 -0.05 -11.86
N ALA A 155 -23.03 0.19 -10.87
CA ALA A 155 -23.66 -0.87 -10.08
C ALA A 155 -24.51 -1.81 -10.97
N ARG A 156 -25.28 -1.27 -11.91
CA ARG A 156 -26.04 -2.06 -12.90
C ARG A 156 -25.11 -2.89 -13.80
N ARG A 157 -23.99 -2.32 -14.26
CA ARG A 157 -23.00 -3.04 -15.06
C ARG A 157 -22.31 -4.15 -14.26
N MET A 158 -21.96 -3.89 -13.01
CA MET A 158 -21.41 -4.90 -12.11
C MET A 158 -22.42 -6.03 -11.85
N ALA A 159 -23.69 -5.69 -11.58
CA ALA A 159 -24.76 -6.67 -11.40
C ALA A 159 -25.03 -7.48 -12.69
N ALA A 160 -24.98 -6.85 -13.86
CA ALA A 160 -25.14 -7.52 -15.15
C ALA A 160 -23.96 -8.46 -15.47
N LYS A 161 -22.73 -8.07 -15.12
CA LYS A 161 -21.55 -8.95 -15.22
C LYS A 161 -21.63 -10.12 -14.25
N ALA A 162 -22.05 -9.88 -13.00
CA ALA A 162 -22.26 -10.94 -12.00
C ALA A 162 -23.31 -11.96 -12.45
N ARG A 163 -24.40 -11.52 -13.10
CA ARG A 163 -25.43 -12.41 -13.69
C ARG A 163 -24.93 -13.25 -14.87
N LYS A 164 -23.88 -12.79 -15.57
CA LYS A 164 -23.31 -13.50 -16.73
C LYS A 164 -22.34 -14.61 -16.33
N VAL A 165 -21.81 -14.54 -15.12
CA VAL A 165 -21.15 -15.69 -14.47
C VAL A 165 -22.27 -16.59 -13.98
N LEU A 166 -22.55 -17.67 -14.71
CA LEU A 166 -23.45 -18.71 -14.24
C LEU A 166 -23.00 -19.15 -12.84
N PRO A 167 -23.90 -19.24 -11.86
CA PRO A 167 -23.55 -19.89 -10.60
C PRO A 167 -23.22 -21.33 -10.96
N THR A 168 -21.94 -21.70 -10.92
CA THR A 168 -21.59 -23.09 -10.71
C THR A 168 -22.19 -23.44 -9.36
N SER A 169 -23.21 -24.30 -9.40
CA SER A 169 -23.85 -24.88 -8.23
C SER A 169 -22.80 -25.65 -7.43
N VAL A 170 -22.07 -24.96 -6.57
CA VAL A 170 -21.38 -25.58 -5.45
C VAL A 170 -22.45 -25.90 -4.42
N ALA A 171 -22.53 -27.18 -4.08
CA ALA A 171 -23.38 -27.73 -3.03
C ALA A 171 -23.34 -26.86 -1.76
N PRO A 172 -24.42 -26.82 -0.95
CA PRO A 172 -24.44 -26.05 0.27
C PRO A 172 -23.35 -26.56 1.21
N VAL A 173 -22.22 -25.84 1.27
CA VAL A 173 -21.27 -25.97 2.36
C VAL A 173 -22.01 -25.42 3.57
N GLN A 174 -22.32 -26.31 4.51
CA GLN A 174 -22.87 -25.95 5.80
C GLN A 174 -22.06 -24.79 6.36
N ALA A 175 -22.73 -23.69 6.67
CA ALA A 175 -22.13 -22.56 7.33
C ALA A 175 -21.72 -23.02 8.73
N GLU A 176 -20.49 -23.51 8.84
CA GLU A 176 -19.82 -23.70 10.11
C GLU A 176 -19.63 -22.29 10.69
N THR A 177 -20.54 -21.91 11.57
CA THR A 177 -20.49 -20.67 12.34
C THR A 177 -19.33 -20.78 13.32
N ALA A 178 -18.11 -20.59 12.81
CA ALA A 178 -16.96 -20.30 13.63
C ALA A 178 -17.26 -18.97 14.35
N SER A 179 -17.60 -19.08 15.63
CA SER A 179 -17.80 -17.95 16.52
C SER A 179 -16.51 -17.13 16.60
N MET A 180 -16.47 -16.05 15.82
CA MET A 180 -15.31 -15.16 15.78
C MET A 180 -15.23 -14.41 17.12
N ARG A 181 -14.20 -14.69 17.91
CA ARG A 181 -13.99 -14.07 19.22
C ARG A 181 -13.43 -12.66 19.01
N VAL A 182 -14.27 -11.64 19.15
CA VAL A 182 -13.87 -10.23 19.14
C VAL A 182 -13.30 -9.87 20.51
N ILE A 183 -11.99 -9.61 20.58
CA ILE A 183 -11.34 -9.07 21.77
C ILE A 183 -11.24 -7.56 21.56
N MET A 184 -11.90 -6.77 22.42
CA MET A 184 -11.75 -5.32 22.48
C MET A 184 -10.73 -4.97 23.57
N PRO A 185 -9.49 -4.58 23.22
CA PRO A 185 -8.50 -4.18 24.20
C PRO A 185 -8.68 -2.69 24.51
N TRP A 186 -9.71 -2.36 25.30
CA TRP A 186 -9.67 -1.24 26.24
C TRP A 186 -10.99 -1.15 27.01
N THR A 187 -10.94 -1.44 28.30
CA THR A 187 -11.91 -0.94 29.27
C THR A 187 -11.24 0.18 30.04
N VAL A 188 -11.72 1.42 29.87
CA VAL A 188 -11.46 2.47 30.87
C VAL A 188 -12.27 2.08 32.09
N ALA A 189 -11.57 1.76 33.19
CA ALA A 189 -12.21 1.61 34.48
C ALA A 189 -12.78 2.98 34.89
N ALA A 190 -14.11 3.08 34.98
CA ALA A 190 -14.73 4.13 35.76
C ALA A 190 -14.59 3.75 37.24
N SER A 191 -13.78 4.51 37.98
CA SER A 191 -13.80 4.50 39.44
C SER A 191 -14.69 5.65 39.92
N ASN A 192 -15.69 5.31 40.72
CA ASN A 192 -16.31 6.20 41.70
C ASN A 192 -15.29 6.65 42.74
#